data_AF-A0A819ABG2-F1
#
_entry.id   AF-A0A819ABG2-F1
#
_cell.length_a   1.000
_cell.length_b   1.000
_cell.length_c   1.000
_cell.angle_alpha   90.00
_cell.angle_beta   90.00
_cell.angle_gamma   90.00
#
_symmetry.space_group_name_H-M   'P 1'
#
loop_
_entity.id
_entity.type
_entity.pdbx_description
1 polymer ?
#
loop_
_entity_poly.entity_id
_entity_poly.type
_entity_poly.pdbx_seq_one_letter_code
_entity_poly.pdbx_strand_id
1 'polypeptide(L)'
;GFVHVFSLSCESDFPNAPSGNLLDTETQVNWLKNDLAAVNRSITPWIVVQCHRSWKGSIAIQGLWDGGKKTADYINPDGPIYITNGAIGNPEGNDYVSKRSSDSCRIITDPGFGILTLINAGHATFSFYRTSDLVELDRINIIKAR
;
A
#
# COMPACT_ATOMS: atom_id res chain seq x y z
N GLY A 1 17.25 9.89 -1.82
CA GLY A 1 17.36 8.88 -0.74
C GLY A 1 17.22 7.50 -1.34
N PHE A 2 17.11 6.45 -0.52
CA PHE A 2 16.97 5.06 -0.99
C PHE A 2 15.56 4.69 -1.49
N VAL A 3 14.61 5.59 -1.25
CA VAL A 3 13.19 5.45 -1.59
C VAL A 3 12.67 6.77 -2.13
N HIS A 4 11.79 6.69 -3.13
CA HIS A 4 10.96 7.79 -3.58
C HIS A 4 9.57 7.62 -2.97
N VAL A 5 9.13 8.59 -2.16
CA VAL A 5 7.85 8.53 -1.47
C VAL A 5 6.99 9.69 -1.92
N PHE A 6 5.74 9.42 -2.25
CA PHE A 6 4.75 10.46 -2.47
C PHE A 6 3.38 10.09 -1.91
N SER A 7 2.59 11.14 -1.62
CA SER A 7 1.22 11.03 -1.18
C SER A 7 0.30 11.51 -2.28
N LEU A 8 -0.80 10.80 -2.49
CA LEU A 8 -1.88 11.22 -3.37
C LEU A 8 -3.07 11.68 -2.53
N SER A 9 -3.82 12.64 -3.07
CA SER A 9 -5.22 12.86 -2.74
C SER A 9 -6.06 11.80 -3.43
N CYS A 10 -6.80 11.02 -2.64
CA CYS A 10 -7.82 10.04 -3.11
C CYS A 10 -9.23 10.65 -3.10
N GLU A 11 -9.32 11.93 -2.78
CA GLU A 11 -10.57 12.66 -2.60
C GLU A 11 -10.78 13.65 -3.73
N SER A 12 -9.70 14.26 -4.25
CA SER A 12 -9.78 15.39 -5.17
C SER A 12 -8.73 15.41 -6.28
N ASP A 13 -9.00 16.23 -7.29
CA ASP A 13 -8.04 16.68 -8.32
C ASP A 13 -7.59 15.58 -9.30
N PHE A 14 -8.49 14.64 -9.60
CA PHE A 14 -8.35 13.64 -10.65
C PHE A 14 -9.72 13.35 -11.30
N PRO A 15 -9.77 12.78 -12.52
CA PRO A 15 -11.03 12.47 -13.17
C PRO A 15 -11.91 11.55 -12.30
N ASN A 16 -13.17 11.96 -12.08
CA ASN A 16 -14.15 11.27 -11.22
C ASN A 16 -13.76 11.21 -9.73
N ALA A 17 -12.99 12.19 -9.24
CA ALA A 17 -12.66 12.28 -7.82
C ALA A 17 -13.92 12.37 -6.95
N PRO A 18 -14.00 11.62 -5.82
CA PRO A 18 -15.24 11.53 -5.03
C PRO A 18 -15.69 12.84 -4.39
N SER A 19 -14.76 13.75 -4.09
CA SER A 19 -15.04 15.08 -3.57
C SER A 19 -14.95 16.18 -4.64
N GLY A 20 -14.86 15.82 -5.92
CA GLY A 20 -14.66 16.77 -7.01
C GLY A 20 -13.23 17.32 -7.07
N ASN A 21 -13.01 18.39 -7.82
CA ASN A 21 -11.68 19.00 -7.96
C ASN A 21 -11.65 20.32 -7.20
N LEU A 22 -10.64 20.48 -6.35
CA LEU A 22 -10.38 21.69 -5.59
C LEU A 22 -9.59 22.71 -6.41
N LEU A 23 -8.75 22.22 -7.32
CA LEU A 23 -8.00 23.02 -8.29
C LEU A 23 -8.52 22.75 -9.72
N ASP A 24 -8.25 21.56 -10.25
CA ASP A 24 -8.76 21.07 -11.55
C ASP A 24 -8.57 19.54 -11.66
N THR A 25 -9.14 18.92 -12.70
CA THR A 25 -9.11 17.46 -12.92
C THR A 25 -7.74 16.87 -13.28
N GLU A 26 -6.79 17.70 -13.68
CA GLU A 26 -5.53 17.25 -14.28
C GLU A 26 -4.31 17.57 -13.44
N THR A 27 -4.39 18.52 -12.50
CA THR A 27 -3.24 19.03 -11.75
C THR A 27 -2.50 17.91 -11.03
N GLN A 28 -3.16 17.07 -10.24
CA GLN A 28 -2.50 15.96 -9.56
C GLN A 28 -1.98 14.92 -10.57
N VAL A 29 -2.73 14.65 -11.63
CA VAL A 29 -2.35 13.67 -12.66
C VAL A 29 -1.09 14.11 -13.42
N ASN A 30 -1.01 15.38 -13.80
CA ASN A 30 0.11 15.97 -14.52
C ASN A 30 1.34 16.10 -13.62
N TRP A 31 1.14 16.50 -12.36
CA TRP A 31 2.20 16.47 -11.36
C TRP A 31 2.76 15.04 -11.18
N LEU A 32 1.90 14.04 -11.04
CA LEU A 32 2.31 12.65 -10.84
C LEU A 32 3.10 12.10 -12.05
N LYS A 33 2.65 12.41 -13.28
CA LYS A 33 3.37 12.05 -14.50
C LYS A 33 4.79 12.62 -14.51
N ASN A 34 4.93 13.89 -14.15
CA ASN A 34 6.22 14.57 -14.13
C ASN A 34 7.13 14.06 -13.02
N ASP A 35 6.58 13.85 -11.82
CA ASP A 35 7.29 13.30 -10.67
C ASP A 35 7.85 11.90 -10.99
N LEU A 36 7.01 10.99 -11.49
CA LEU A 36 7.43 9.63 -11.87
C LEU A 36 8.43 9.60 -13.03
N ALA A 37 8.31 10.50 -14.01
CA ALA A 37 9.26 10.61 -15.11
C ALA A 37 10.66 11.03 -14.64
N ALA A 38 10.75 11.77 -13.53
CA ALA A 38 12.02 12.22 -12.95
C ALA A 38 12.70 11.16 -12.04
N VAL A 39 12.01 10.06 -11.70
CA VAL A 39 12.55 9.03 -10.79
C VAL A 39 13.65 8.21 -11.46
N ASN A 40 14.86 8.28 -10.90
CA ASN A 40 15.96 7.40 -11.26
C ASN A 40 15.97 6.15 -10.38
N ARG A 41 15.50 5.01 -10.91
CA ARG A 41 15.39 3.74 -10.18
C ARG A 41 16.73 3.11 -9.78
N SER A 42 17.85 3.54 -10.36
CA SER A 42 19.20 3.14 -9.92
C SER A 42 19.65 3.88 -8.65
N ILE A 43 18.99 4.99 -8.31
CA ILE A 43 19.23 5.77 -7.09
C ILE A 43 18.14 5.47 -6.04
N THR A 44 16.87 5.45 -6.48
CA THR A 44 15.68 5.16 -5.65
C THR A 44 15.00 3.88 -6.15
N PRO A 45 15.50 2.69 -5.77
CA PRO A 45 14.95 1.41 -6.24
C PRO A 45 13.53 1.14 -5.74
N TRP A 46 13.11 1.80 -4.67
CA TRP A 46 11.77 1.69 -4.09
C TRP A 46 10.94 2.93 -4.39
N ILE A 47 9.71 2.70 -4.84
CA ILE A 47 8.66 3.73 -4.93
C ILE A 47 7.59 3.32 -3.93
N VAL A 48 7.24 4.22 -3.02
CA VAL A 48 6.16 4.03 -2.04
C VAL A 48 5.13 5.11 -2.24
N VAL A 49 3.87 4.68 -2.39
CA VAL A 49 2.73 5.57 -2.59
C VAL A 49 1.80 5.40 -1.41
N GLN A 50 1.34 6.51 -0.85
CA GLN A 50 0.30 6.49 0.17
C GLN A 50 -0.94 7.27 -0.27
N CYS A 51 -2.10 6.80 0.18
CA CYS A 51 -3.38 7.45 0.05
C CYS A 51 -4.29 7.01 1.20
N HIS A 52 -5.23 7.86 1.58
CA HIS A 52 -6.23 7.56 2.59
C HIS A 52 -7.20 6.42 2.19
N ARG A 53 -7.74 6.45 0.96
CA ARG A 53 -8.66 5.42 0.46
C ARG A 53 -7.91 4.25 -0.17
N SER A 54 -8.30 3.04 0.25
CA SER A 54 -7.84 1.80 -0.37
C SER A 54 -8.50 1.56 -1.73
N TRP A 55 -7.70 1.39 -2.78
CA TRP A 55 -8.20 1.04 -4.12
C TRP A 55 -8.70 -0.39 -4.27
N LYS A 56 -8.28 -1.33 -3.42
CA LYS A 56 -8.73 -2.74 -3.49
C LYS A 56 -9.74 -3.10 -2.39
N GLY A 57 -10.39 -2.10 -1.78
CA GLY A 57 -11.54 -2.23 -0.88
C GLY A 57 -11.48 -3.36 0.14
N SER A 58 -10.87 -3.14 1.31
CA SER A 58 -11.09 -3.86 2.59
C SER A 58 -9.98 -3.47 3.57
N ILE A 59 -10.32 -3.23 4.85
CA ILE A 59 -9.35 -3.20 5.96
C ILE A 59 -8.67 -4.56 5.99
N ALA A 60 -7.44 -4.59 5.52
CA ALA A 60 -6.61 -5.77 5.41
C ALA A 60 -5.22 -5.29 5.06
N ILE A 61 -4.18 -5.91 5.62
CA ILE A 61 -2.88 -5.88 4.96
C ILE A 61 -3.10 -6.57 3.62
N GLN A 62 -3.48 -5.77 2.65
CA GLN A 62 -3.52 -6.15 1.28
C GLN A 62 -2.04 -6.41 0.95
N GLY A 63 -1.76 -7.48 0.25
CA GLY A 63 -0.55 -7.62 -0.53
C GLY A 63 -1.05 -8.14 -1.85
N LEU A 64 -1.48 -7.26 -2.74
CA LEU A 64 -2.25 -7.68 -3.92
C LEU A 64 -1.51 -7.37 -5.22
N TRP A 65 -0.76 -8.36 -5.69
CA TRP A 65 -0.79 -8.95 -7.04
C TRP A 65 0.61 -9.48 -7.43
N ASP A 66 0.81 -10.79 -7.27
CA ASP A 66 1.85 -11.60 -7.94
C ASP A 66 1.16 -12.66 -8.81
N GLY A 67 0.50 -12.24 -9.90
CA GLY A 67 -0.13 -13.17 -10.84
C GLY A 67 -1.18 -14.15 -10.26
N GLY A 68 -1.80 -13.82 -9.10
CA GLY A 68 -2.78 -14.66 -8.42
C GLY A 68 -2.21 -15.62 -7.35
N LYS A 69 -0.92 -15.53 -7.00
CA LYS A 69 -0.33 -16.36 -5.94
C LYS A 69 -0.52 -15.73 -4.55
N LYS A 70 -1.02 -16.53 -3.60
CA LYS A 70 -1.14 -16.18 -2.18
C LYS A 70 0.09 -16.73 -1.44
N THR A 71 1.12 -15.93 -1.27
CA THR A 71 2.36 -16.31 -0.58
C THR A 71 2.81 -15.19 0.35
N ALA A 72 3.60 -15.52 1.37
CA ALA A 72 4.28 -14.51 2.19
C ALA A 72 5.49 -13.91 1.46
N ASP A 73 6.01 -14.62 0.46
CA ASP A 73 7.17 -14.21 -0.34
C ASP A 73 6.70 -13.74 -1.71
N TYR A 74 6.75 -12.43 -1.93
CA TYR A 74 6.43 -11.77 -3.18
C TYR A 74 7.69 -11.63 -4.01
N ILE A 75 7.94 -12.62 -4.88
CA ILE A 75 9.15 -12.70 -5.70
C ILE A 75 8.85 -12.11 -7.07
N ASN A 76 9.51 -11.00 -7.38
CA ASN A 76 9.40 -10.23 -8.61
C ASN A 76 7.93 -9.97 -8.99
N PRO A 77 7.15 -9.31 -8.12
CA PRO A 77 5.74 -9.07 -8.39
C PRO A 77 5.59 -8.26 -9.68
N ASP A 78 4.68 -8.71 -10.56
CA ASP A 78 4.43 -8.06 -11.85
C ASP A 78 3.78 -6.67 -11.72
N GLY A 79 3.34 -6.30 -10.51
CA GLY A 79 2.71 -5.01 -10.21
C GLY A 79 2.90 -4.57 -8.76
N PRO A 80 2.29 -3.42 -8.37
CA PRO A 80 2.42 -2.89 -7.02
C PRO A 80 1.73 -3.77 -5.99
N ILE A 81 2.31 -3.82 -4.79
CA ILE A 81 1.71 -4.45 -3.62
C ILE A 81 0.87 -3.38 -2.91
N TYR A 82 -0.44 -3.49 -2.99
CA TYR A 82 -1.37 -2.63 -2.23
C TYR A 82 -1.47 -3.12 -0.82
N ILE A 83 -1.36 -2.26 0.20
CA ILE A 83 -1.53 -2.54 1.64
C ILE A 83 -2.56 -1.56 2.23
N THR A 84 -3.54 -2.05 3.00
CA THR A 84 -4.44 -1.19 3.79
C THR A 84 -4.08 -1.29 5.27
N ASN A 85 -3.54 -0.21 5.81
CA ASN A 85 -3.09 -0.11 7.20
C ASN A 85 -3.90 0.95 7.98
N GLY A 86 -5.23 0.81 7.97
CA GLY A 86 -6.17 1.74 8.62
C GLY A 86 -6.73 1.28 9.97
N ALA A 87 -6.14 0.24 10.57
CA ALA A 87 -6.73 -0.50 11.69
C ALA A 87 -6.18 -0.10 13.08
N ILE A 88 -5.76 1.15 13.30
CA ILE A 88 -5.09 1.51 14.56
C ILE A 88 -6.03 1.64 15.77
N GLY A 89 -7.36 1.57 15.56
CA GLY A 89 -8.38 1.63 16.63
C GLY A 89 -9.11 2.97 16.70
N ASN A 90 -9.60 3.47 15.56
CA ASN A 90 -10.50 4.63 15.52
C ASN A 90 -11.81 4.34 16.30
N PRO A 91 -12.57 5.38 16.74
CA PRO A 91 -13.80 5.18 17.50
C PRO A 91 -14.98 4.58 16.72
N GLU A 92 -14.90 4.48 15.38
CA GLU A 92 -15.90 3.80 14.55
C GLU A 92 -15.82 2.27 14.68
N GLY A 93 -14.73 1.76 15.25
CA GLY A 93 -14.47 0.33 15.42
C GLY A 93 -13.81 -0.30 14.20
N ASN A 94 -13.64 -1.62 14.24
CA ASN A 94 -13.03 -2.36 13.14
C ASN A 94 -14.09 -2.80 12.12
N ASP A 95 -13.79 -2.57 10.84
CA ASP A 95 -14.62 -3.11 9.76
C ASP A 95 -14.57 -4.64 9.73
N TYR A 96 -15.73 -5.26 9.53
CA TYR A 96 -15.85 -6.69 9.30
C TYR A 96 -16.01 -6.97 7.81
N VAL A 97 -15.02 -7.66 7.22
CA VAL A 97 -15.08 -8.06 5.81
C VAL A 97 -15.85 -9.38 5.69
N SER A 98 -17.14 -9.30 5.40
CA SER A 98 -18.02 -10.48 5.24
C SER A 98 -17.77 -11.26 3.94
N LYS A 99 -17.18 -10.61 2.92
CA LYS A 99 -16.84 -11.23 1.64
C LYS A 99 -15.42 -10.87 1.22
N ARG A 100 -14.50 -11.80 1.41
CA ARG A 100 -13.10 -11.69 0.98
C ARG A 100 -13.02 -11.72 -0.55
N SER A 101 -12.37 -10.73 -1.15
CA SER A 101 -11.98 -10.78 -2.57
C SER A 101 -11.03 -11.96 -2.80
N SER A 102 -11.16 -12.66 -3.93
CA SER A 102 -10.24 -13.74 -4.34
C SER A 102 -8.78 -13.30 -4.32
N ASP A 103 -8.55 -12.02 -4.59
CA ASP A 103 -7.22 -11.42 -4.70
C ASP A 103 -6.58 -11.29 -3.32
N SER A 104 -7.37 -11.08 -2.25
CA SER A 104 -6.87 -10.84 -0.89
C SER A 104 -5.95 -11.97 -0.40
N CYS A 105 -4.76 -11.64 0.10
CA CYS A 105 -3.81 -12.60 0.67
C CYS A 105 -4.07 -12.86 2.17
N ARG A 106 -4.26 -11.81 2.97
CA ARG A 106 -4.55 -11.86 4.40
C ARG A 106 -5.55 -10.77 4.80
N ILE A 107 -6.39 -11.03 5.79
CA ILE A 107 -7.25 -10.04 6.45
C ILE A 107 -7.01 -10.19 7.95
N ILE A 108 -6.72 -9.08 8.62
CA ILE A 108 -6.56 -9.01 10.07
C ILE A 108 -7.55 -7.96 10.56
N THR A 109 -8.35 -8.34 11.56
CA THR A 109 -9.37 -7.49 12.18
C THR A 109 -8.98 -7.06 13.59
N ASP A 110 -7.79 -7.42 14.06
CA ASP A 110 -7.23 -6.90 15.30
C ASP A 110 -6.71 -5.47 15.08
N PRO A 111 -6.89 -4.55 16.05
CA PRO A 111 -6.24 -3.26 15.98
C PRO A 111 -4.73 -3.39 15.94
N GLY A 112 -4.07 -2.66 15.04
CA GLY A 112 -2.63 -2.80 14.84
C GLY A 112 -2.02 -1.75 13.93
N PHE A 113 -0.72 -1.90 13.71
CA PHE A 113 0.09 -1.01 12.88
C PHE A 113 1.12 -1.80 12.07
N GLY A 114 1.42 -1.29 10.86
CA GLY A 114 2.43 -1.83 9.97
C GLY A 114 3.80 -1.17 10.10
N ILE A 115 4.86 -1.94 9.85
CA ILE A 115 6.24 -1.47 9.69
C ILE A 115 6.75 -1.94 8.32
N LEU A 116 7.03 -0.98 7.42
CA LEU A 116 7.77 -1.23 6.19
C LEU A 116 9.27 -1.06 6.46
N THR A 117 10.05 -2.12 6.23
CA THR A 117 11.52 -2.10 6.35
C THR A 117 12.13 -2.28 4.96
N LEU A 118 12.85 -1.26 4.50
CA LEU A 118 13.63 -1.33 3.26
C LEU A 118 15.04 -1.82 3.60
N ILE A 119 15.41 -3.02 3.14
CA ILE A 119 16.67 -3.67 3.50
C ILE A 119 17.75 -3.31 2.48
N ASN A 120 17.45 -3.51 1.19
CA ASN A 120 18.32 -3.18 0.07
C ASN A 120 17.50 -3.04 -1.22
N ALA A 121 18.14 -2.95 -2.39
CA ALA A 121 17.45 -2.58 -3.63
C ALA A 121 16.48 -3.69 -4.06
N GLY A 122 16.81 -4.94 -3.72
CA GLY A 122 16.02 -6.13 -3.99
C GLY A 122 15.10 -6.55 -2.85
N HIS A 123 15.34 -6.16 -1.59
CA HIS A 123 14.63 -6.74 -0.44
C HIS A 123 13.96 -5.69 0.44
N ALA A 124 12.70 -5.93 0.78
CA ALA A 124 11.95 -5.23 1.81
C ALA A 124 11.02 -6.19 2.55
N THR A 125 10.59 -5.80 3.74
CA THR A 125 9.54 -6.51 4.48
C THR A 125 8.46 -5.55 4.92
N PHE A 126 7.23 -6.02 4.97
CA PHE A 126 6.16 -5.33 5.70
C PHE A 126 5.62 -6.28 6.76
N SER A 127 5.74 -5.88 8.03
CA SER A 127 5.21 -6.60 9.19
C SER A 127 4.06 -5.83 9.78
N PHE A 128 3.07 -6.52 10.34
CA PHE A 128 1.99 -5.89 11.09
C PHE A 128 1.88 -6.47 12.49
N TYR A 129 1.73 -5.55 13.44
CA TYR A 129 1.74 -5.86 14.85
C TYR A 129 0.41 -5.45 15.47
N ARG A 130 -0.10 -6.28 16.37
CA ARG A 130 -1.26 -5.95 17.17
C ARG A 130 -0.90 -4.90 18.21
N THR A 131 -1.77 -3.91 18.40
CA THR A 131 -1.51 -2.81 19.35
C THR A 131 -1.52 -3.26 20.81
N SER A 132 -2.34 -4.27 21.17
CA SER A 132 -2.53 -4.67 22.57
C SER A 132 -1.33 -5.36 23.21
N ASP A 133 -0.53 -6.09 22.42
CA ASP A 133 0.55 -6.95 22.92
C ASP A 133 1.78 -7.03 22.01
N LEU A 134 1.81 -6.26 20.92
CA LEU A 134 2.93 -6.19 19.97
C LEU A 134 3.27 -7.55 19.32
N VAL A 135 2.34 -8.49 19.30
CA VAL A 135 2.51 -9.74 18.55
C VAL A 135 2.48 -9.44 17.05
N GLU A 136 3.46 -9.94 16.31
CA GLU A 136 3.45 -9.92 14.85
C GLU A 136 2.32 -10.84 14.35
N LEU A 137 1.31 -10.26 13.71
CA LEU A 137 0.15 -10.99 13.19
C LEU A 137 0.33 -11.42 11.73
N ASP A 138 1.16 -10.70 10.99
CA ASP A 138 1.48 -10.99 9.60
C ASP A 138 2.80 -10.35 9.18
N ARG A 139 3.43 -10.95 8.17
CA ARG A 139 4.64 -10.45 7.52
C ARG A 139 4.65 -10.87 6.07
N ILE A 140 4.96 -9.92 5.19
CA ILE A 140 5.31 -10.20 3.80
C ILE A 140 6.77 -9.83 3.53
N ASN A 141 7.44 -10.67 2.73
CA ASN A 141 8.76 -10.42 2.17
C ASN A 141 8.60 -10.02 0.71
N ILE A 142 9.23 -8.92 0.32
CA ILE A 142 9.17 -8.37 -1.03
C ILE A 142 10.56 -8.48 -1.63
N ILE A 143 10.67 -9.31 -2.67
CA ILE A 143 11.92 -9.63 -3.34
C ILE A 143 11.80 -9.16 -4.79
N LYS A 144 12.64 -8.23 -5.22
CA LYS A 144 12.76 -7.79 -6.62
C LYS A 144 13.96 -8.47 -7.25
N ALA A 145 13.82 -8.91 -8.50
CA ALA A 145 14.92 -9.51 -9.27
C ALA A 145 15.94 -8.47 -9.79
N ARG A 146 15.78 -7.18 -9.46
CA ARG A 146 16.64 -6.07 -9.88
C ARG A 146 16.91 -5.11 -8.73
#